data_AF-A0A920NAL9-F1
#
_entry.id   AF-A0A920NAL9-F1
#
_cell.length_a   1.000
_cell.length_b   1.000
_cell.length_c   1.000
_cell.angle_alpha   90.00
_cell.angle_beta   90.00
_cell.angle_gamma   90.00
#
_symmetry.space_group_name_H-M   'P 1'
#
loop_
_entity.id
_entity.type
_entity.pdbx_description
1 polymer ?
#
loop_
_entity_poly.entity_id
_entity_poly.type
_entity_poly.pdbx_seq_one_letter_code
_entity_poly.pdbx_strand_id
1 'polypeptide(L)'
;MFQQNLKPINFFYMNIGTKSLGLFGGTFDPIHDGHISVAREALKTLNLDKVVFVPAGDPYMKTSSLNVSPAFYRMEMINRL
;
A
#
# COMPACT_ATOMS: atom_id res chain seq x y z
N MET A 1 -37.05 -14.95 10.72
CA MET A 1 -36.48 -15.69 9.58
C MET A 1 -35.67 -14.72 8.75
N PHE A 2 -34.34 -14.87 8.68
CA PHE A 2 -33.43 -14.48 7.59
C PHE A 2 -32.00 -14.67 8.11
N GLN A 3 -31.60 -15.92 8.32
CA GLN A 3 -30.18 -16.30 8.35
C GLN A 3 -29.73 -16.37 6.88
N GLN A 4 -28.98 -15.37 6.43
CA GLN A 4 -28.27 -15.46 5.16
C GLN A 4 -27.03 -16.32 5.36
N ASN A 5 -27.04 -17.50 4.77
CA ASN A 5 -25.88 -18.38 4.62
C ASN A 5 -24.85 -17.71 3.70
N LEU A 6 -23.99 -16.87 4.26
CA LEU A 6 -22.77 -16.45 3.59
C LEU A 6 -21.84 -17.67 3.56
N LYS A 7 -21.66 -18.26 2.36
CA LYS A 7 -20.62 -19.26 2.15
C LYS A 7 -19.28 -18.61 2.51
N PRO A 8 -18.41 -19.26 3.30
CA PRO A 8 -17.09 -18.72 3.58
C PRO A 8 -16.36 -18.55 2.25
N ILE A 9 -15.95 -17.32 1.95
CA ILE A 9 -15.02 -17.05 0.86
C ILE A 9 -13.76 -17.81 1.24
N ASN A 10 -13.38 -18.83 0.46
CA ASN A 10 -12.13 -19.54 0.64
C ASN A 10 -10.98 -18.57 0.37
N PHE A 11 -10.51 -17.89 1.41
CA PHE A 11 -9.23 -17.21 1.37
C PHE A 11 -8.15 -18.30 1.31
N PHE A 12 -7.56 -18.47 0.13
CA PHE A 12 -6.30 -19.20 -0.01
C PHE A 12 -5.24 -18.43 0.78
N TYR A 13 -5.01 -18.82 2.03
CA TYR A 13 -3.81 -18.44 2.74
C TYR A 13 -2.63 -19.11 2.05
N MET A 14 -2.08 -18.43 1.04
CA MET A 14 -0.74 -18.72 0.58
C MET A 14 0.16 -18.52 1.81
N ASN A 15 0.76 -19.60 2.31
CA ASN A 15 1.76 -19.54 3.40
C ASN A 15 3.01 -18.82 2.86
N ILE A 16 2.89 -17.51 2.67
CA ILE A 16 4.04 -16.63 2.58
C ILE A 16 4.65 -16.66 3.98
N GLY A 17 5.93 -17.04 4.11
CA GLY A 17 6.63 -17.05 5.40
C GLY A 17 6.75 -15.68 6.08
N THR A 18 6.03 -14.66 5.59
CA THR A 18 5.92 -13.33 6.17
C THR A 18 4.86 -13.34 7.26
N LYS A 19 5.30 -13.36 8.51
CA LYS A 19 4.45 -13.23 9.70
C LYS A 19 4.02 -11.78 9.93
N SER A 20 4.74 -10.78 9.39
CA SER A 20 4.42 -9.35 9.56
C SER A 20 4.61 -8.53 8.29
N LEU A 21 3.54 -7.82 7.86
CA LEU A 21 3.51 -6.99 6.66
C LEU A 21 3.10 -5.56 7.00
N GLY A 22 3.92 -4.58 6.63
CA GLY A 22 3.55 -3.16 6.68
C GLY A 22 2.96 -2.69 5.35
N LEU A 23 1.84 -1.99 5.39
CA LEU A 23 1.27 -1.29 4.23
C LEU A 23 1.57 0.20 4.37
N PHE A 24 2.37 0.75 3.46
CA PHE A 24 2.74 2.16 3.49
C PHE A 24 2.00 2.93 2.39
N GLY A 25 0.89 3.55 2.79
CA GLY A 25 0.03 4.34 1.91
C GLY A 25 0.57 5.74 1.66
N GLY A 26 0.41 6.23 0.43
CA GLY A 26 0.79 7.60 0.06
C GLY A 26 0.38 7.97 -1.36
N THR A 27 0.36 9.26 -1.70
CA THR A 27 0.14 9.66 -3.10
C THR A 27 1.35 9.30 -3.97
N PHE A 28 2.58 9.46 -3.45
CA PHE A 28 3.83 9.16 -4.17
C PHE A 28 3.92 9.87 -5.53
N ASP A 29 3.98 11.19 -5.50
CA ASP A 29 3.93 12.05 -6.67
C ASP A 29 5.05 13.12 -6.65
N PRO A 30 6.32 12.75 -6.84
CA PRO A 30 6.85 11.39 -7.03
C PRO A 30 7.23 10.68 -5.71
N ILE A 31 7.55 9.40 -5.78
CA ILE A 31 8.27 8.73 -4.69
C ILE A 31 9.72 9.25 -4.61
N HIS A 32 10.29 9.31 -3.40
CA HIS A 32 11.60 9.92 -3.14
C HIS A 32 12.24 9.35 -1.86
N ASP A 33 13.50 9.70 -1.57
CA ASP A 33 14.30 9.15 -0.48
C ASP A 33 13.66 9.26 0.90
N GLY A 34 12.95 10.35 1.19
CA GLY A 34 12.16 10.47 2.42
C GLY A 34 11.16 9.32 2.62
N HIS A 35 10.41 8.92 1.58
CA HIS A 35 9.49 7.78 1.65
C HIS A 35 10.25 6.46 1.87
N ILE A 36 11.36 6.27 1.17
CA ILE A 36 12.18 5.06 1.26
C ILE A 36 12.77 4.93 2.67
N SER A 37 13.27 6.03 3.23
CA SER A 37 13.82 6.08 4.58
C SER A 37 12.78 5.69 5.63
N VAL A 38 11.56 6.26 5.55
CA VAL A 38 10.45 5.90 6.46
C VAL A 38 10.08 4.43 6.34
N ALA A 39 9.96 3.90 5.12
CA ALA A 39 9.63 2.49 4.91
C ALA A 39 10.71 1.54 5.47
N ARG A 40 11.99 1.89 5.28
CA ARG A 40 13.13 1.12 5.80
C ARG A 40 13.22 1.18 7.32
N GLU A 41 12.94 2.33 7.91
CA GLU A 41 12.92 2.48 9.36
C GLU A 41 11.77 1.68 9.95
N ALA A 42 10.54 1.81 9.41
CA ALA A 42 9.40 1.01 9.84
C ALA A 42 9.67 -0.49 9.77
N LEU A 43 10.34 -0.97 8.70
CA LEU A 43 10.73 -2.37 8.56
C LEU A 43 11.62 -2.83 9.73
N LYS A 44 12.59 -2.02 10.13
CA LYS A 44 13.52 -2.32 11.24
C LYS A 44 12.87 -2.16 12.61
N THR A 45 12.29 -0.99 12.89
CA THR A 45 11.77 -0.63 14.22
C THR A 45 10.60 -1.51 14.64
N LEU A 46 9.77 -1.94 13.68
CA LEU A 46 8.60 -2.78 13.94
C LEU A 46 8.86 -4.27 13.68
N ASN A 47 10.10 -4.64 13.32
CA ASN A 47 10.50 -6.01 12.97
C ASN A 47 9.53 -6.65 11.94
N LEU A 48 9.29 -5.91 10.84
CA LEU A 48 8.43 -6.36 9.75
C LEU A 48 9.24 -7.23 8.78
N ASP A 49 8.61 -8.29 8.26
CA ASP A 49 9.24 -9.08 7.19
C ASP A 49 9.23 -8.34 5.85
N LYS A 50 8.23 -7.47 5.64
CA LYS A 50 8.09 -6.69 4.40
C LYS A 50 7.32 -5.40 4.63
N VAL A 51 7.63 -4.38 3.83
CA VAL A 51 6.79 -3.19 3.63
C VAL A 51 6.37 -3.12 2.17
N VAL A 52 5.08 -2.89 1.93
CA VAL A 52 4.49 -2.72 0.59
C VAL A 52 4.02 -1.28 0.46
N PHE A 53 4.51 -0.60 -0.57
CA PHE A 53 4.01 0.72 -0.95
C PHE A 53 2.63 0.59 -1.59
N VAL A 54 1.67 1.39 -1.12
CA VAL A 54 0.30 1.39 -1.63
C VAL A 54 -0.03 2.79 -2.16
N PRO A 55 0.16 3.07 -3.46
CA PRO A 55 -0.21 4.36 -4.01
C PRO A 55 -1.72 4.56 -3.91
N ALA A 56 -2.13 5.71 -3.38
CA ALA A 56 -3.53 6.11 -3.39
C ALA A 56 -4.03 6.16 -4.84
N GLY A 57 -5.15 5.48 -5.16
CA GLY A 57 -5.74 5.52 -6.50
C GLY A 57 -6.24 6.93 -6.83
N ASP A 58 -7.21 7.39 -6.05
CA ASP A 58 -7.70 8.77 -6.06
C ASP A 58 -7.45 9.42 -4.68
N PRO A 59 -6.48 10.34 -4.55
CA PRO A 59 -6.14 10.94 -3.27
C PRO A 59 -7.19 11.96 -2.82
N TYR A 60 -8.20 11.50 -2.10
CA TYR A 60 -9.38 12.27 -1.67
C TYR A 60 -9.11 13.61 -0.96
N MET A 61 -7.96 13.78 -0.30
CA MET A 61 -7.58 15.03 0.39
C MET A 61 -6.89 16.05 -0.52
N LYS A 62 -6.39 15.63 -1.68
CA LYS A 62 -5.83 16.55 -2.67
C LYS A 62 -7.01 17.04 -3.51
N THR A 63 -7.53 18.20 -3.12
CA THR A 63 -8.61 18.90 -3.83
C THR A 63 -8.26 19.07 -5.31
N SER A 64 -9.27 19.21 -6.17
CA SER A 64 -9.18 19.39 -7.62
C SER A 64 -8.27 20.54 -8.11
N SER A 65 -7.75 21.35 -7.20
CA SER A 65 -6.73 22.39 -7.43
C SER A 65 -5.28 21.90 -7.47
N LEU A 66 -5.01 20.68 -6.97
CA LEU A 66 -3.68 20.08 -7.02
C LEU A 66 -3.60 19.15 -8.22
N ASN A 67 -2.74 19.49 -9.18
CA ASN A 67 -2.41 18.62 -10.32
C ASN A 67 -1.64 17.40 -9.81
N VAL A 68 -2.39 16.36 -9.41
CA VAL A 68 -1.83 15.06 -9.07
C VAL A 68 -1.59 14.30 -10.35
N SER A 69 -0.40 13.70 -10.49
CA SER A 69 -0.12 12.84 -11.65
C SER A 69 -1.09 11.66 -11.70
N PRO A 70 -1.50 11.22 -12.91
CA PRO A 70 -2.34 10.03 -13.09
C PRO A 70 -1.81 8.82 -12.30
N ALA A 71 -2.71 8.05 -11.71
CA ALA A 71 -2.37 6.92 -10.84
C ALA A 71 -1.41 5.92 -11.49
N PHE A 72 -1.55 5.70 -12.79
CA PHE A 72 -0.66 4.87 -13.59
C PHE A 72 0.81 5.29 -13.45
N TYR A 73 1.13 6.58 -13.64
CA TYR A 73 2.51 7.05 -13.56
C TYR A 73 3.07 6.95 -12.14
N ARG A 74 2.24 7.19 -11.12
CA ARG A 74 2.65 7.06 -9.72
C ARG A 74 2.94 5.61 -9.35
N MET A 75 2.15 4.67 -9.84
CA MET A 75 2.43 3.23 -9.71
C MET A 75 3.73 2.85 -10.42
N GLU A 76 3.94 3.33 -11.65
CA GLU A 76 5.18 3.07 -12.41
C GLU A 76 6.43 3.62 -11.72
N MET A 77 6.35 4.78 -11.07
CA MET A 77 7.48 5.31 -10.27
C MET A 77 7.83 4.40 -9.09
N ILE A 78 6.84 3.76 -8.46
CA ILE A 78 7.07 2.81 -7.36
C ILE A 78 7.62 1.47 -7.88
N ASN A 79 7.14 0.99 -9.02
CA ASN A 79 7.60 -0.27 -9.64
C ASN A 79 9.08 -0.24 -10.06
N ARG A 80 9.70 0.93 -10.09
CA ARG A 80 11.11 1.14 -10.45
C ARG A 80 12.06 1.20 -9.24
N LEU A 81 11.54 1.07 -8.02
CA LEU A 81 12.32 0.94 -6.79
C LEU A 81 12.81 -0.50 -6.57
#